data_AF-A0A357MY25-F1
#
_entry.id   AF-A0A357MY25-F1
#
_cell.length_a   1.000
_cell.length_b   1.000
_cell.length_c   1.000
_cell.angle_alpha   90.00
_cell.angle_beta   90.00
_cell.angle_gamma   90.00
#
_symmetry.space_group_name_H-M   'P 1'
#
loop_
_entity.id
_entity.type
_entity.pdbx_description
1 polymer ?
#
loop_
_entity_poly.entity_id
_entity_poly.type
_entity_poly.pdbx_seq_one_letter_code
_entity_poly.pdbx_strand_id
1 'polypeptide(L)'
;SLSVGQYLAGDKGATLDLARVFDNGVTMGAYATKTNVSARDFGEGSFDKGIYFSIPLDGFLPRSTRGRAAFNWNPLIRDGGAMLGRKYGLYGMTGDRDERFFYDNLRTVGD
;
A
#
# COMPACT_ATOMS: atom_id res chain seq x y z
N SER A 1 -1.28 -5.76 -6.26
CA SER A 1 -2.22 -6.88 -6.03
C SER A 1 -3.60 -6.57 -6.61
N LEU A 2 -4.54 -7.53 -6.60
CA LEU A 2 -5.95 -7.27 -6.90
C LEU A 2 -6.80 -7.71 -5.70
N SER A 3 -7.60 -6.79 -5.16
CA SER A 3 -8.54 -7.07 -4.08
C SER A 3 -9.96 -6.88 -4.58
N VAL A 4 -10.86 -7.83 -4.30
CA VAL A 4 -12.28 -7.76 -4.68
C VAL A 4 -13.13 -8.08 -3.47
N GLY A 5 -14.16 -7.29 -3.20
CA GLY A 5 -15.03 -7.52 -2.04
C GLY A 5 -15.97 -6.37 -1.72
N GLN A 6 -16.44 -6.38 -0.48
CA GLN A 6 -17.30 -5.34 0.07
C GLN A 6 -16.46 -4.30 0.83
N TYR A 7 -16.77 -3.02 0.60
CA TYR A 7 -16.13 -1.84 1.17
C TYR A 7 -16.95 -1.27 2.33
N LEU A 8 -16.39 -0.29 3.05
CA LEU A 8 -16.97 0.22 4.30
C LEU A 8 -18.38 0.79 4.15
N ALA A 9 -18.70 1.39 3.00
CA ALA A 9 -20.03 1.93 2.73
C ALA A 9 -21.05 0.85 2.27
N GLY A 10 -20.68 -0.44 2.34
CA GLY A 10 -21.53 -1.57 1.97
C GLY A 10 -21.57 -1.87 0.47
N ASP A 11 -20.86 -1.07 -0.32
CA ASP A 11 -20.68 -1.22 -1.75
C ASP A 11 -19.70 -2.34 -2.10
N LYS A 12 -19.89 -2.93 -3.28
CA LYS A 12 -19.00 -3.97 -3.82
C LYS A 12 -18.09 -3.36 -4.86
N GLY A 13 -16.82 -3.74 -4.83
CA GLY A 13 -15.85 -3.20 -5.77
C GLY A 13 -14.58 -4.01 -5.88
N ALA A 14 -13.62 -3.41 -6.56
CA ALA A 14 -12.28 -3.93 -6.71
C ALA A 14 -11.24 -2.81 -6.57
N THR A 15 -10.12 -3.15 -5.93
CA THR A 15 -8.92 -2.31 -5.85
C THR A 15 -7.81 -2.98 -6.60
N LEU A 16 -7.30 -2.30 -7.63
CA LEU A 16 -6.05 -2.64 -8.27
C LEU A 16 -4.93 -1.87 -7.59
N ASP A 17 -3.88 -2.58 -7.20
CA ASP A 17 -2.68 -2.03 -6.61
C ASP A 17 -1.47 -2.48 -7.45
N LEU A 18 -0.59 -1.55 -7.78
CA LEU A 18 0.64 -1.80 -8.52
C LEU A 18 1.78 -1.17 -7.74
N ALA A 19 2.78 -1.98 -7.39
CA ALA A 19 3.92 -1.53 -6.62
C ALA A 19 5.23 -2.06 -7.19
N ARG A 20 6.27 -1.24 -7.09
CA ARG A 20 7.65 -1.61 -7.32
C ARG A 20 8.40 -1.56 -6.00
N VAL A 21 9.16 -2.61 -5.76
CA VAL A 21 10.16 -2.68 -4.70
C VAL A 21 11.52 -2.47 -5.37
N PHE A 22 12.33 -1.58 -4.81
CA PHE A 22 13.71 -1.34 -5.23
C PHE A 22 14.67 -2.14 -4.34
N ASP A 23 15.89 -2.35 -4.80
CA ASP A 23 16.90 -3.19 -4.14
C ASP A 23 17.28 -2.69 -2.74
N ASN A 24 17.14 -1.38 -2.50
CA ASN A 24 17.31 -0.75 -1.18
C ASN A 24 16.09 -0.92 -0.25
N GLY A 25 15.13 -1.76 -0.60
CA GLY A 25 13.91 -2.04 0.15
C GLY A 25 12.85 -0.93 0.11
N VAL A 26 13.09 0.19 -0.56
CA VAL A 26 12.07 1.22 -0.79
C VAL A 26 10.97 0.64 -1.66
N THR A 27 9.71 0.92 -1.31
CA THR A 27 8.55 0.55 -2.11
C THR A 27 7.85 1.80 -2.60
N MET A 28 7.50 1.85 -3.88
CA MET A 28 6.62 2.85 -4.46
C MET A 28 5.45 2.15 -5.12
N GLY A 29 4.24 2.63 -4.90
CA GLY A 29 3.06 2.05 -5.49
C GLY A 29 1.96 3.05 -5.79
N ALA A 30 1.00 2.59 -6.57
CA ALA A 30 -0.21 3.31 -6.90
C ALA A 30 -1.39 2.34 -6.85
N TYR A 31 -2.54 2.84 -6.45
CA TYR A 31 -3.76 2.05 -6.40
C TYR A 31 -4.93 2.83 -7.01
N ALA A 32 -5.93 2.06 -7.47
CA ALA A 32 -7.21 2.58 -7.89
C ALA A 32 -8.32 1.64 -7.43
N THR A 33 -9.38 2.20 -6.85
CA THR A 33 -10.53 1.47 -6.31
C THR A 33 -11.80 1.88 -7.03
N LYS A 34 -12.47 0.93 -7.67
CA LYS A 34 -13.76 1.14 -8.31
C LYS A 34 -14.82 0.28 -7.64
N THR A 35 -15.95 0.88 -7.30
CA THR A 35 -17.09 0.18 -6.69
C THR A 35 -18.36 0.40 -7.51
N ASN A 36 -19.45 -0.24 -7.11
CA ASN A 36 -20.76 -0.11 -7.75
C ASN A 36 -21.52 1.17 -7.36
N VAL A 37 -20.91 2.07 -6.59
CA VAL A 37 -21.46 3.40 -6.26
C VAL A 37 -21.49 4.28 -7.51
N SER A 38 -22.57 5.04 -7.69
CA SER A 38 -22.70 5.95 -8.83
C SER A 38 -21.75 7.14 -8.71
N ALA A 39 -21.29 7.70 -9.83
CA ALA A 39 -20.40 8.87 -9.80
C ALA A 39 -21.02 10.10 -9.10
N ARG A 40 -22.36 10.24 -9.11
CA ARG A 40 -23.04 11.31 -8.37
C ARG A 40 -22.91 11.13 -6.86
N ASP A 41 -23.06 9.89 -6.40
CA ASP A 41 -22.97 9.56 -4.97
C ASP A 41 -21.51 9.57 -4.50
N PHE A 42 -20.58 9.15 -5.36
CA PHE A 42 -19.14 9.25 -5.16
C PHE A 42 -18.70 10.71 -5.00
N GLY A 43 -19.36 11.64 -5.69
CA GLY A 43 -19.18 13.09 -5.57
C GLY A 43 -17.94 13.59 -6.30
N GLU A 44 -16.76 13.30 -5.79
CA GLU A 44 -15.49 13.76 -6.37
C GLU A 44 -14.89 12.66 -7.26
N GLY A 45 -15.24 12.72 -8.55
CA GLY A 45 -14.83 11.70 -9.52
C GLY A 45 -15.72 10.45 -9.51
N SER A 46 -15.18 9.34 -9.98
CA SER A 46 -15.94 8.08 -10.10
C SER A 46 -15.23 6.86 -9.50
N PHE A 47 -14.03 7.03 -8.96
CA PHE A 47 -13.21 5.99 -8.36
C PHE A 47 -12.13 6.63 -7.49
N ASP A 48 -11.72 5.92 -6.45
CA ASP A 48 -10.64 6.34 -5.55
C ASP A 48 -9.29 5.95 -6.13
N LYS A 49 -8.26 6.76 -5.87
CA LYS A 49 -6.90 6.53 -6.37
C LYS A 49 -5.89 7.21 -5.47
N GLY A 50 -4.69 6.65 -5.43
CA GLY A 50 -3.57 7.25 -4.71
C GLY A 50 -2.24 6.69 -5.14
N ILE A 51 -1.18 7.36 -4.70
CA ILE A 51 0.19 6.84 -4.77
C ILE A 51 0.77 6.82 -3.36
N TYR A 52 1.67 5.89 -3.11
CA TYR A 52 2.30 5.75 -1.82
C TYR A 52 3.77 5.38 -1.97
N PHE A 53 4.54 5.69 -0.93
CA PHE A 53 5.91 5.27 -0.80
C PHE A 53 6.18 4.78 0.62
N SER A 54 7.02 3.76 0.73
CA SER A 54 7.43 3.17 1.99
C SER A 54 8.94 2.98 2.02
N ILE A 55 9.59 3.59 3.00
CA ILE A 55 11.05 3.62 3.14
C ILE A 55 11.43 2.82 4.40
N PRO A 56 12.28 1.78 4.30
CA PRO A 56 12.79 1.08 5.48
C PRO A 56 13.73 2.00 6.26
N LEU A 57 13.58 2.04 7.59
CA LEU A 57 14.39 2.90 8.45
C LEU A 57 15.71 2.26 8.90
N ASP A 58 15.87 0.95 8.69
CA ASP A 58 17.06 0.17 9.10
C ASP A 58 18.35 0.68 8.45
N GLY A 59 18.27 1.16 7.19
CA GLY A 59 19.40 1.76 6.48
C GLY A 59 19.68 3.24 6.81
N PHE A 60 18.79 3.90 7.57
CA PHE A 60 18.92 5.34 7.89
C PHE A 60 19.18 5.60 9.37
N LEU A 61 18.70 4.72 10.26
CA LEU A 61 18.87 4.87 11.70
C LEU A 61 20.10 4.10 12.17
N PRO A 62 20.87 4.65 13.15
CA PRO A 62 22.06 3.99 13.69
C PRO A 62 21.74 2.76 14.57
N ARG A 63 20.46 2.40 14.70
CA ARG A 63 19.98 1.25 15.48
C ARG A 63 19.16 0.36 14.57
N SER A 64 19.34 -0.96 14.70
CA SER A 64 18.54 -1.90 13.93
C SER A 64 17.05 -1.76 14.26
N THR A 65 16.22 -1.70 13.22
CA THR A 65 14.79 -1.53 13.34
C THR A 65 14.04 -2.16 12.17
N ARG A 66 12.85 -2.68 12.44
CA ARG A 66 11.90 -3.11 11.41
C ARG A 66 10.95 -1.97 10.97
N GLY A 67 11.19 -0.76 11.47
CA GLY A 67 10.35 0.40 11.20
C GLY A 67 10.42 0.83 9.73
N ARG A 68 9.28 1.27 9.20
CA ARG A 68 9.18 1.85 7.86
C ARG A 68 8.51 3.22 7.98
N ALA A 69 9.05 4.23 7.31
CA ALA A 69 8.31 5.47 7.05
C ALA A 69 7.33 5.21 5.90
N ALA A 70 6.06 5.55 6.08
CA ALA A 70 5.03 5.38 5.07
C ALA A 70 4.40 6.74 4.75
N PHE A 71 4.25 7.02 3.46
CA PHE A 71 3.56 8.19 2.96
C PHE A 71 2.53 7.76 1.93
N ASN A 72 1.33 8.32 2.03
CA ASN A 72 0.25 8.12 1.09
C ASN A 72 -0.28 9.46 0.63
N TRP A 73 -0.44 9.62 -0.67
CA TRP A 73 -1.09 10.77 -1.28
C TRP A 73 -2.28 10.33 -2.10
N ASN A 74 -3.46 10.73 -1.65
CA ASN A 74 -4.73 10.57 -2.34
C ASN A 74 -5.31 11.97 -2.62
N PRO A 75 -5.57 12.33 -3.89
CA PRO A 75 -6.09 13.65 -4.24
C PRO A 75 -7.57 13.83 -3.88
N LEU A 76 -8.31 12.73 -3.70
CA LEU A 76 -9.73 12.77 -3.37
C LEU A 76 -9.90 12.79 -1.86
N ILE A 77 -10.71 13.73 -1.36
CA ILE A 77 -10.92 13.93 0.09
C ILE A 77 -12.04 13.01 0.62
N ARG A 78 -12.72 12.27 -0.27
CA ARG A 78 -13.80 11.34 0.05
C ARG A 78 -13.31 9.91 0.29
N ASP A 79 -14.16 9.12 0.93
CA ASP A 79 -13.91 7.75 1.39
C ASP A 79 -14.53 6.67 0.46
N GLY A 80 -14.82 7.02 -0.80
CA GLY A 80 -15.41 6.09 -1.75
C GLY A 80 -14.49 4.89 -2.00
N GLY A 81 -14.94 3.67 -1.69
CA GLY A 81 -14.08 2.49 -1.76
C GLY A 81 -13.07 2.38 -0.60
N ALA A 82 -13.35 2.98 0.55
CA ALA A 82 -12.55 2.77 1.76
C ALA A 82 -12.66 1.31 2.26
N MET A 83 -11.52 0.68 2.51
CA MET A 83 -11.46 -0.66 3.10
C MET A 83 -11.57 -0.59 4.62
N LEU A 84 -12.11 -1.66 5.23
CA LEU A 84 -12.12 -1.81 6.69
C LEU A 84 -10.68 -1.82 7.22
N GLY A 85 -10.38 -0.95 8.18
CA GLY A 85 -9.12 -0.94 8.91
C GLY A 85 -8.94 -2.23 9.71
N ARG A 86 -8.23 -3.21 9.16
CA ARG A 86 -7.93 -4.48 9.83
C ARG A 86 -6.66 -4.35 10.63
N LYS A 87 -6.69 -4.78 11.90
CA LYS A 87 -5.49 -4.82 12.76
C LYS A 87 -4.38 -5.70 12.18
N TYR A 88 -4.75 -6.79 11.49
CA TYR A 88 -3.82 -7.71 10.85
C TYR A 88 -4.25 -8.02 9.42
N GLY A 89 -3.42 -7.64 8.45
CA GLY A 89 -3.52 -8.10 7.08
C GLY A 89 -2.56 -9.27 6.86
N LEU A 90 -3.07 -10.41 6.40
CA LEU A 90 -2.28 -11.64 6.18
C LEU A 90 -1.08 -11.42 5.24
N TYR A 91 -1.30 -10.74 4.12
CA TYR A 91 -0.23 -10.44 3.16
C TYR A 91 0.83 -9.50 3.74
N GLY A 92 0.44 -8.48 4.51
CA GLY A 92 1.39 -7.60 5.20
C GLY A 92 2.20 -8.31 6.27
N MET A 93 1.59 -9.25 7.01
CA MET A 93 2.26 -10.01 8.07
C MET A 93 3.28 -11.02 7.52
N THR A 94 3.08 -11.51 6.31
CA THR A 94 3.97 -12.50 5.67
C THR A 94 5.04 -11.88 4.79
N GLY A 95 4.85 -10.63 4.32
CA GLY A 95 5.82 -9.92 3.50
C GLY A 95 7.20 -9.76 4.15
N ASP A 96 7.25 -9.56 5.47
CA ASP A 96 8.51 -9.49 6.24
C ASP A 96 9.35 -10.79 6.19
N ARG A 97 8.74 -11.91 5.79
CA ARG A 97 9.42 -13.21 5.63
C ARG A 97 9.88 -13.47 4.21
N ASP A 98 9.66 -12.54 3.28
CA ASP A 98 10.19 -12.66 1.92
C ASP A 98 11.71 -12.48 1.97
N GLU A 99 12.41 -13.61 1.97
CA GLU A 99 13.87 -13.72 2.08
C GLU A 99 14.63 -12.84 1.08
N ARG A 100 14.04 -12.53 -0.07
CA ARG A 100 14.65 -11.67 -1.10
C ARG A 100 14.98 -10.28 -0.55
N PHE A 101 14.10 -9.71 0.26
CA PHE A 101 14.34 -8.41 0.89
C PHE A 101 15.53 -8.42 1.86
N PHE A 102 15.77 -9.52 2.55
CA PHE A 102 16.91 -9.63 3.47
C PHE A 102 18.23 -9.78 2.70
N TYR A 103 18.24 -10.65 1.69
CA TYR A 103 19.45 -10.92 0.90
C TYR A 103 19.89 -9.73 0.03
N ASP A 104 18.97 -8.94 -0.51
CA ASP A 104 19.31 -7.78 -1.35
C ASP A 104 19.85 -6.59 -0.55
N ASN A 105 19.34 -6.36 0.67
CA ASN A 105 19.89 -5.35 1.58
C ASN A 105 21.30 -5.69 2.05
N LEU A 106 21.60 -6.96 2.35
CA LEU A 106 22.94 -7.41 2.75
C LEU A 106 23.99 -7.19 1.65
N ARG A 107 23.61 -7.38 0.38
CA ARG A 107 24.51 -7.11 -0.75
C ARG A 107 24.81 -5.62 -0.90
N THR A 108 23.80 -4.77 -0.72
CA THR A 108 23.95 -3.31 -0.85
C THR A 108 24.85 -2.69 0.24
N VAL A 109 24.99 -3.34 1.40
CA VAL A 109 25.87 -2.88 2.49
C VAL A 109 27.32 -3.40 2.34
N GLY A 110 27.53 -4.41 1.49
CA GLY A 110 28.83 -5.03 1.27
C GLY A 110 29.68 -4.40 0.16
N ASP A 111 29.06 -3.61 -0.72
CA ASP A 111 29.70 -2.82 -1.78
C ASP A 111 29.84 -1.34 -1.38
#